data_AF-A0A7Y0XDE6-F1
#
_entry.id   AF-A0A7Y0XDE6-F1
#
_cell.length_a   1.000
_cell.length_b   1.000
_cell.length_c   1.000
_cell.angle_alpha   90.00
_cell.angle_beta   90.00
_cell.angle_gamma   90.00
#
_symmetry.space_group_name_H-M   'P 1'
#
loop_
_entity.id
_entity.type
_entity.pdbx_description
1 polymer ?
#
loop_
_entity_poly.entity_id
_entity_poly.type
_entity_poly.pdbx_seq_one_letter_code
_entity_poly.pdbx_strand_id
1 'polypeptide(L)' 'IFAIGGAFSLQNSALHWSSDHRVHHKQVDNKDKDPYSAKRGFWYSHIGWMLRDYNKSKENEYTNCRDLKRDKIVMWQHKY' A
#
# COMPACT_ATOMS: atom_id res chain seq x y z
N ILE A 1 -4.57 -12.48 -14.77
CA ILE A 1 -5.26 -13.26 -13.71
C ILE A 1 -5.03 -12.62 -12.34
N PHE A 2 -3.79 -12.56 -11.83
CA PHE A 2 -3.54 -11.97 -10.50
C PHE A 2 -3.93 -10.49 -10.36
N ALA A 3 -3.71 -9.66 -11.40
CA ALA A 3 -4.17 -8.26 -11.37
C ALA A 3 -5.69 -8.13 -11.20
N ILE A 4 -6.46 -9.05 -11.81
CA ILE A 4 -7.91 -9.11 -11.68
C ILE A 4 -8.31 -9.62 -10.29
N GLY A 5 -7.71 -10.70 -9.82
CA GLY A 5 -7.95 -11.21 -8.47
C GLY A 5 -7.61 -10.20 -7.37
N GLY A 6 -6.53 -9.45 -7.56
CA GLY A 6 -6.14 -8.35 -6.67
C GLY A 6 -7.14 -7.20 -6.66
N ALA A 7 -7.79 -6.89 -7.79
CA ALA A 7 -8.86 -5.88 -7.82
C ALA A 7 -10.07 -6.31 -6.95
N PHE A 8 -10.37 -7.60 -6.89
CA PHE A 8 -11.44 -8.14 -6.03
C PHE A 8 -11.10 -8.19 -4.54
N SER A 9 -9.85 -7.97 -4.13
CA SER A 9 -9.47 -7.98 -2.70
C SER A 9 -9.81 -6.67 -1.98
N LEU A 10 -10.08 -5.59 -2.73
CA LEU A 10 -10.39 -4.25 -2.21
C LEU A 10 -9.26 -3.62 -1.37
N GLN A 11 -8.00 -4.02 -1.59
CA GLN A 11 -6.82 -3.53 -0.86
C GLN A 11 -6.00 -2.48 -1.63
N ASN A 12 -6.67 -1.61 -2.39
CA ASN A 12 -6.07 -0.69 -3.37
C ASN A 12 -5.39 -1.40 -4.56
N SER A 13 -4.89 -0.59 -5.50
CA SER A 13 -4.10 -1.10 -6.63
C SER A 13 -2.85 -1.85 -6.16
N ALA A 14 -2.36 -2.78 -6.99
CA ALA A 14 -1.14 -3.54 -6.74
C ALA A 14 0.08 -2.62 -6.59
N LEU A 15 0.12 -1.50 -7.33
CA LEU A 15 1.18 -0.49 -7.21
C LEU A 15 1.17 0.16 -5.82
N HIS A 16 0.00 0.62 -5.38
CA HIS A 16 -0.17 1.29 -4.10
C HIS A 16 0.15 0.37 -2.94
N TRP A 17 -0.42 -0.84 -2.95
CA TRP A 17 -0.16 -1.84 -1.93
C TRP A 17 1.33 -2.19 -1.85
N SER A 18 1.98 -2.41 -3.00
CA SER A 18 3.42 -2.72 -3.02
C SER A 18 4.28 -1.60 -2.48
N SER A 19 3.92 -0.34 -2.75
CA SER A 19 4.63 0.84 -2.22
C SER A 19 4.55 0.88 -0.70
N ASP A 20 3.34 0.86 -0.16
CA ASP A 20 3.14 0.90 1.29
C ASP A 20 3.75 -0.31 1.98
N HIS A 21 3.65 -1.50 1.37
CA HIS A 21 4.23 -2.72 1.92
C HIS A 21 5.76 -2.66 1.98
N ARG A 22 6.42 -2.04 0.98
CA ARG A 22 7.87 -1.78 1.03
C ARG A 22 8.23 -0.82 2.16
N VAL A 23 7.41 0.21 2.40
CA VAL A 23 7.59 1.13 3.54
C VAL A 23 7.41 0.39 4.86
N HIS A 24 6.38 -0.45 4.98
CA HIS A 24 6.15 -1.32 6.14
C HIS A 24 7.39 -2.17 6.44
N HIS A 25 7.89 -2.95 5.48
CA HIS A 25 9.10 -3.78 5.68
C HIS A 25 10.35 -2.95 6.01
N LYS A 26 10.47 -1.74 5.45
CA LYS A 26 11.62 -0.86 5.74
C LYS A 26 11.53 -0.22 7.13
N GLN A 27 10.34 -0.02 7.66
CA GLN A 27 10.08 0.77 8.88
C GLN A 27 9.27 0.00 9.92
N VAL A 28 9.34 -1.33 9.91
CA VAL A 28 8.52 -2.23 10.75
C VAL A 28 8.39 -1.70 12.17
N ASP A 29 7.16 -1.64 12.65
CA ASP A 29 6.81 -1.20 14.01
C ASP A 29 7.18 0.25 14.36
N ASN A 30 7.48 1.09 13.37
CA ASN A 30 7.57 2.53 13.58
C ASN A 30 6.17 3.15 13.61
N LYS A 31 5.77 3.75 14.74
CA LYS A 31 4.42 4.31 14.92
C LYS A 31 4.02 5.37 13.87
N ASP A 32 4.98 6.11 13.32
CA ASP A 32 4.73 7.25 12.44
C ASP A 32 5.08 6.99 10.97
N LYS A 33 5.87 5.94 10.72
CA LYS A 33 6.40 5.63 9.38
C LYS A 33 5.86 4.33 8.80
N ASP A 34 5.51 3.35 9.63
CA ASP A 34 4.88 2.13 9.17
C ASP A 34 3.36 2.34 9.02
N PRO A 35 2.82 2.20 7.81
CA PRO A 35 1.40 2.43 7.55
C PRO A 35 0.49 1.47 8.34
N TYR A 36 0.98 0.29 8.72
CA TYR A 36 0.20 -0.78 9.36
C TYR A 36 0.74 -1.13 10.75
N SER A 37 1.51 -0.23 11.37
CA SER A 37 2.25 -0.48 12.61
C SER A 37 1.40 -1.14 13.70
N ALA A 38 1.82 -2.31 14.18
CA ALA A 38 1.20 -2.99 15.31
C ALA A 38 1.28 -2.17 16.61
N LYS A 39 2.28 -1.27 16.72
CA LYS A 39 2.41 -0.34 17.85
C LYS A 39 1.31 0.72 17.93
N ARG A 40 0.46 0.86 16.91
CA ARG A 40 -0.76 1.69 16.93
C ARG A 40 -1.98 0.94 17.46
N GLY A 41 -1.82 -0.34 17.82
CA GLY A 41 -2.84 -1.19 18.41
C GLY A 41 -3.40 -2.24 17.44
N PHE A 42 -4.03 -3.27 18.02
CA PHE A 42 -4.59 -4.41 17.28
C PHE A 42 -5.57 -3.97 16.19
N TRP A 43 -6.59 -3.20 16.55
CA TRP A 43 -7.62 -2.79 15.60
C TRP A 43 -7.08 -1.93 14.46
N TYR A 44 -6.06 -1.09 14.73
CA TYR A 44 -5.43 -0.28 13.70
C TYR A 44 -4.68 -1.15 12.68
N SER A 45 -3.80 -2.05 13.16
CA SER A 45 -2.99 -2.93 12.30
C SER A 45 -3.82 -3.99 11.56
N HIS A 46 -4.97 -4.39 12.12
CA HIS A 46 -5.82 -5.43 11.54
C HIS A 46 -6.72 -4.91 10.40
N ILE A 47 -7.45 -3.82 10.62
CA ILE A 47 -8.41 -3.28 9.64
C ILE A 47 -8.47 -1.75 9.64
N GLY A 48 -8.14 -1.13 10.77
CA GLY A 48 -8.29 0.31 10.97
C GLY A 48 -7.51 1.13 9.94
N TRP A 49 -6.31 0.71 9.56
CA TRP A 49 -5.48 1.39 8.55
C TRP A 49 -6.18 1.55 7.18
N MET A 50 -7.15 0.68 6.86
CA MET A 50 -7.91 0.73 5.60
C MET A 50 -9.11 1.69 5.66
N LEU A 51 -9.63 1.97 6.87
CA LEU A 51 -10.92 2.63 7.06
C LEU A 51 -10.85 4.16 7.02
N ARG A 52 -9.64 4.72 7.07
CA ARG A 52 -9.44 6.17 7.02
C ARG A 52 -8.16 6.48 6.28
N ASP A 53 -8.18 7.60 5.58
CA ASP A 53 -6.99 8.15 4.94
C ASP A 53 -6.07 8.78 6.01
N TYR A 54 -5.19 7.94 6.57
CA TYR A 54 -4.21 8.34 7.58
C TYR A 54 -2.95 8.98 6.97
N ASN A 55 -2.74 8.86 5.66
CA ASN A 55 -1.49 9.21 4.98
C ASN A 55 -1.72 10.16 3.79
N LYS A 56 -2.56 11.19 3.95
CA LYS A 56 -2.76 12.26 2.94
C LYS A 56 -1.47 12.92 2.43
N SER A 57 -0.35 12.81 3.16
CA SER A 57 0.89 13.54 2.90
C SER A 57 2.04 12.71 2.34
N LYS A 58 1.91 11.39 2.16
CA LYS A 58 3.02 10.54 1.69
C LYS A 58 2.67 9.85 0.36
N GLU A 59 3.37 10.30 -0.69
CA GLU A 59 3.73 9.50 -1.88
C GLU A 59 2.66 9.20 -2.94
N ASN A 60 2.17 10.25 -3.61
CA ASN A 60 1.61 10.10 -4.97
C ASN A 60 2.68 9.75 -6.05
N GLU A 61 3.96 9.70 -5.68
CA GLU A 61 5.04 9.51 -6.68
C GLU A 61 5.47 8.05 -6.85
N TYR A 62 5.13 7.17 -5.90
CA TYR A 62 5.50 5.74 -5.90
C TYR A 62 6.99 5.53 -6.22
N THR A 63 7.87 6.35 -5.61
CA THR A 63 9.30 6.44 -5.97
C THR A 63 10.09 5.18 -5.58
N ASN A 64 9.59 4.42 -4.62
CA ASN A 64 10.07 3.11 -4.16
C ASN A 64 9.62 1.93 -5.07
N CYS A 65 8.76 2.19 -6.07
CA CYS A 65 8.19 1.20 -6.98
C CYS A 65 8.47 1.53 -8.46
N ARG A 66 9.64 2.11 -8.77
CA ARG A 66 10.05 2.45 -10.16
C ARG A 66 10.08 1.23 -11.09
N ASP A 67 10.37 0.06 -10.53
CA ASP A 67 10.30 -1.24 -11.19
C ASP A 67 8.87 -1.57 -11.62
N LEU A 68 7.91 -1.46 -10.71
CA LEU A 68 6.50 -1.74 -10.98
C LEU A 68 5.86 -0.71 -11.91
N LYS A 69 6.31 0.55 -11.89
CA LYS A 69 5.85 1.59 -12.83
C LYS A 69 6.20 1.28 -14.30
N ARG A 70 7.17 0.39 -14.55
CA ARG A 70 7.53 -0.04 -15.91
C ARG A 70 6.67 -1.20 -16.40
N ASP A 71 5.95 -1.87 -15.50
CA ASP A 71 5.06 -2.97 -15.85
C ASP A 71 3.71 -2.44 -16.35
N LYS A 72 3.36 -2.79 -17.60
CA LYS A 72 2.13 -2.31 -18.25
C LYS A 72 0.86 -2.86 -17.61
N ILE A 73 0.90 -4.09 -17.07
CA ILE A 73 -0.26 -4.72 -16.42
C ILE A 73 -0.49 -4.05 -15.06
N VAL A 74 0.57 -3.80 -14.30
CA VAL A 74 0.47 -3.08 -13.02
C VAL A 74 -0.06 -1.66 -13.24
N MET A 75 0.47 -0.93 -14.22
CA MET A 75 0.00 0.42 -14.51
C MET A 75 -1.41 0.45 -15.10
N TRP A 76 -1.82 -0.58 -15.84
CA TRP A 76 -3.21 -0.73 -16.27
C TRP A 76 -4.15 -0.91 -15.08
N GLN A 77 -3.83 -1.83 -14.15
CA GLN A 77 -4.63 -2.07 -12.94
C GLN A 77 -4.59 -0.91 -11.94
N HIS A 78 -3.54 -0.09 -11.97
CA HIS A 78 -3.48 1.13 -11.15
C HIS A 78 -4.36 2.25 -11.72
N LYS A 79 -4.54 2.28 -13.05
CA LYS A 79 -5.30 3.32 -13.74
C LYS A 79 -6.82 3.07 -13.71
N TYR A 80 -7.23 1.80 -13.70
CA TYR A 80 -8.63 1.34 -13.79
C TYR A 80 -8.97 0.42 -12.63
#